data_AF-A0A838QAC0-F1
#
_entry.id   AF-A0A838QAC0-F1
#
_cell.length_a   1.000
_cell.length_b   1.000
_cell.length_c   1.000
_cell.angle_alpha   90.00
_cell.angle_beta   90.00
_cell.angle_gamma   90.00
#
_symmetry.space_group_name_H-M   'P 1'
#
loop_
_entity.id
_entity.type
_entity.pdbx_description
1 polymer ?
#
loop_
_entity_poly.entity_id
_entity_poly.type
_entity_poly.pdbx_seq_one_letter_code
_entity_poly.pdbx_strand_id
1 'polypeptide(L)'
;FARSTHAANRLGFTSFVFPRNRIGKKHILERHGVKIFRGEDSAWHQRIRSRQQHAGRIANLVDKMLPIAPEAVHPIRDGQMVNLPGSMLFMSKNGLRKFAAAGVTVTKLNRGIAAAINNGGVFHLWFHPSNFYHDRDAQFVLFENFVRHLAELSSRGAIGVKPMASFAAH
;
A
#
# COMPACT_ATOMS: atom_id res chain seq x y z
N PHE A 1 -20.47 10.04 12.88
CA PHE A 1 -20.07 10.65 11.59
C PHE A 1 -19.53 9.64 10.58
N ALA A 2 -18.32 9.07 10.74
CA ALA A 2 -17.76 8.17 9.69
C ALA A 2 -18.67 6.96 9.35
N ARG A 3 -19.15 6.24 10.37
CA ARG A 3 -20.07 5.11 10.19
C ARG A 3 -21.39 5.51 9.53
N SER A 4 -21.96 6.68 9.87
CA SER A 4 -23.19 7.17 9.27
C SER A 4 -22.99 7.55 7.80
N THR A 5 -21.85 8.16 7.46
CA THR A 5 -21.49 8.45 6.06
C THR A 5 -21.33 7.17 5.24
N HIS A 6 -20.66 6.14 5.79
CA HIS A 6 -20.55 4.84 5.12
C HIS A 6 -21.93 4.22 4.89
N ALA A 7 -22.79 4.20 5.92
CA ALA A 7 -24.15 3.65 5.81
C ALA A 7 -24.99 4.38 4.75
N ALA A 8 -24.92 5.72 4.72
CA ALA A 8 -25.61 6.54 3.71
C ALA A 8 -25.18 6.21 2.26
N ASN A 9 -23.96 5.69 2.08
CA ASN A 9 -23.41 5.29 0.78
C ASN A 9 -23.41 3.75 0.58
N ARG A 10 -24.09 2.99 1.44
CA ARG A 10 -24.13 1.51 1.40
C ARG A 10 -22.74 0.86 1.46
N LEU A 11 -21.81 1.49 2.17
CA LEU A 11 -20.46 0.98 2.40
C LEU A 11 -20.34 0.35 3.79
N GLY A 12 -19.58 -0.75 3.90
CA GLY A 12 -19.23 -1.34 5.18
C GLY A 12 -18.27 -0.46 5.99
N PHE A 13 -18.33 -0.54 7.32
CA PHE A 13 -17.37 0.10 8.23
C PHE A 13 -16.43 -0.94 8.85
N THR A 14 -15.77 -1.71 7.98
CA THR A 14 -15.00 -2.92 8.36
C THR A 14 -13.50 -2.66 8.41
N SER A 15 -13.01 -1.63 7.73
CA SER A 15 -11.59 -1.36 7.53
C SER A 15 -11.18 0.04 8.00
N PHE A 16 -9.92 0.20 8.42
CA PHE A 16 -9.40 1.51 8.88
C PHE A 16 -7.95 1.75 8.47
N VAL A 17 -7.60 3.00 8.16
CA VAL A 17 -6.21 3.45 7.91
C VAL A 17 -5.89 4.55 8.90
N PHE A 18 -4.88 4.34 9.73
CA PHE A 18 -4.49 5.32 10.74
C PHE A 18 -3.86 6.56 10.12
N PRO A 19 -4.21 7.77 10.60
CA PRO A 19 -3.54 8.99 10.18
C PRO A 19 -2.02 8.87 10.37
N ARG A 20 -1.27 9.19 9.31
CA ARG A 20 0.20 9.11 9.29
C ARG A 20 0.75 7.70 9.60
N ASN A 21 -0.04 6.65 9.38
CA ASN A 21 0.29 5.25 9.73
C ASN A 21 0.67 5.04 11.20
N ARG A 22 0.21 5.90 12.11
CA ARG A 22 0.47 5.75 13.56
C ARG A 22 -0.65 4.95 14.20
N ILE A 23 -0.40 3.67 14.42
CA ILE A 23 -1.35 2.75 15.06
C ILE A 23 -1.57 3.16 16.52
N GLY A 24 -2.83 3.25 16.94
CA GLY A 24 -3.19 3.55 18.32
C GLY A 24 -4.67 3.33 18.60
N LYS A 25 -5.05 3.19 19.88
CA LYS A 25 -6.45 3.09 20.33
C LYS A 25 -7.30 2.03 19.56
N LYS A 26 -6.69 0.90 19.15
CA LYS A 26 -7.35 -0.19 18.39
C LYS A 26 -8.66 -0.68 19.02
N HIS A 27 -8.70 -0.77 20.35
CA HIS A 27 -9.91 -1.15 21.10
C HIS A 27 -11.14 -0.29 20.79
N ILE A 28 -10.96 0.98 20.40
CA ILE A 28 -12.07 1.85 19.97
C ILE A 28 -12.63 1.36 18.63
N LEU A 29 -11.75 1.04 17.68
CA LEU A 29 -12.14 0.54 16.36
C LEU A 29 -12.86 -0.82 16.47
N GLU A 30 -12.34 -1.72 17.31
CA GLU A 30 -12.95 -3.02 17.59
C GLU A 30 -14.38 -2.88 18.11
N ARG A 31 -14.60 -2.01 19.12
CA ARG A 31 -15.94 -1.74 19.67
C ARG A 31 -16.93 -1.20 18.63
N HIS A 32 -16.44 -0.61 17.54
CA HIS A 32 -17.26 -0.08 16.46
C HIS A 32 -17.34 -1.02 15.24
N GLY A 33 -16.85 -2.25 15.36
CA GLY A 33 -17.00 -3.29 14.34
C GLY A 33 -15.96 -3.26 13.22
N VAL A 34 -14.88 -2.48 13.37
CA VAL A 34 -13.75 -2.55 12.44
C VAL A 34 -13.02 -3.88 12.69
N LYS A 35 -12.75 -4.62 11.61
CA LYS A 35 -12.13 -5.95 11.63
C LYS A 35 -10.73 -5.98 11.03
N ILE A 36 -10.36 -4.95 10.27
CA ILE A 36 -9.04 -4.88 9.63
C ILE A 36 -8.52 -3.45 9.63
N PHE A 37 -7.20 -3.30 9.76
CA PHE A 37 -6.55 -2.02 9.56
C PHE A 37 -5.29 -2.17 8.73
N ARG A 38 -4.87 -1.05 8.10
CA ARG A 38 -3.58 -1.00 7.40
C ARG A 38 -2.47 -0.65 8.39
N GLY A 39 -1.49 -1.54 8.53
CA GLY A 39 -0.30 -1.30 9.34
C GLY A 39 0.76 -0.46 8.64
N GLU A 40 1.89 -0.28 9.32
CA GLU A 40 3.08 0.33 8.71
C GLU A 40 3.57 -0.48 7.51
N ASP A 41 4.22 0.19 6.57
CA ASP A 41 4.75 -0.48 5.37
C ASP A 41 5.86 -1.46 5.79
N SER A 42 5.90 -2.67 5.21
CA SER A 42 6.93 -3.67 5.52
C SER A 42 8.31 -3.33 4.91
N ALA A 43 8.45 -2.16 4.29
CA ALA A 43 9.60 -1.76 3.53
C ALA A 43 10.93 -1.86 4.32
N TRP A 44 11.96 -2.40 3.68
CA TRP A 44 13.29 -2.64 4.26
C TRP A 44 13.90 -1.42 4.97
N HIS A 45 13.69 -0.21 4.44
CA HIS A 45 14.20 1.03 5.03
C HIS A 45 13.57 1.36 6.39
N GLN A 46 12.38 0.82 6.71
CA GLN A 46 11.76 0.96 8.03
C GLN A 46 12.52 0.19 9.10
N ARG A 47 13.06 -1.00 8.77
CA ARG A 47 13.91 -1.79 9.68
C ARG A 47 15.22 -1.08 10.00
N ILE A 48 15.74 -0.30 9.04
CA ILE A 48 16.93 0.54 9.27
C ILE A 48 16.55 1.75 10.14
N ARG A 49 15.42 2.40 9.83
CA ARG A 49 14.95 3.59 10.55
C ARG A 49 14.68 3.31 12.03
N SER A 50 14.22 2.12 12.38
CA SER A 50 13.98 1.73 13.79
C SER A 50 15.27 1.61 14.60
N ARG A 51 16.40 1.32 13.95
CA ARG A 51 17.73 1.26 14.57
C ARG A 51 18.44 2.61 14.55
N GLN A 52 18.36 3.33 13.43
CA GLN A 52 19.01 4.62 13.26
C GLN A 52 18.22 5.53 12.31
N GLN A 53 17.72 6.64 12.83
CA GLN A 53 16.79 7.50 12.11
C GLN A 53 17.39 8.11 10.83
N HIS A 54 18.64 8.57 10.88
CA HIS A 54 19.31 9.21 9.73
C HIS A 54 19.57 8.23 8.60
N ALA A 55 20.12 7.05 8.90
CA ALA A 55 20.31 5.98 7.92
C ALA A 55 18.97 5.54 7.30
N GLY A 56 17.89 5.46 8.09
CA GLY A 56 16.55 5.16 7.58
C GLY A 56 16.03 6.20 6.57
N ARG A 57 16.37 7.49 6.74
CA ARG A 57 16.01 8.55 5.78
C ARG A 57 16.75 8.39 4.45
N ILE A 58 18.05 8.08 4.53
CA ILE A 58 18.88 7.83 3.33
C ILE A 58 18.38 6.58 2.62
N ALA A 59 18.17 5.48 3.34
CA ALA A 59 17.62 4.24 2.81
C ALA A 59 16.28 4.45 2.10
N ASN A 60 15.38 5.26 2.67
CA ASN A 60 14.11 5.61 2.02
C ASN A 60 14.30 6.42 0.73
N LEU A 61 15.30 7.31 0.66
CA LEU A 61 15.61 8.00 -0.59
C LEU A 61 16.17 7.04 -1.64
N VAL A 62 17.08 6.13 -1.25
CA VAL A 62 17.62 5.08 -2.12
C VAL A 62 16.51 4.20 -2.66
N ASP A 63 15.59 3.76 -1.81
CA ASP A 63 14.41 2.97 -2.21
C ASP A 63 13.57 3.68 -3.29
N LYS A 64 13.49 5.00 -3.23
CA LYS A 64 12.72 5.82 -4.18
C LYS A 64 13.43 6.04 -5.51
N MET A 65 14.76 5.95 -5.53
CA MET A 65 15.57 6.15 -6.74
C MET A 65 15.89 4.84 -7.46
N LEU A 66 15.85 3.70 -6.75
CA LEU A 66 16.25 2.41 -7.28
C LEU A 66 15.05 1.45 -7.43
N PRO A 67 15.08 0.52 -8.39
CA PRO A 67 14.00 -0.42 -8.63
C PRO A 67 13.95 -1.57 -7.61
N ILE A 68 14.17 -1.30 -6.32
CA ILE A 68 14.15 -2.32 -5.25
C ILE A 68 12.75 -2.94 -5.16
N ALA A 69 12.67 -4.27 -5.17
CA ALA A 69 11.40 -4.98 -5.14
C ALA A 69 10.64 -4.65 -3.84
N PRO A 70 9.37 -4.21 -3.92
CA PRO A 70 8.49 -4.17 -2.76
C PRO A 70 8.29 -5.57 -2.18
N GLU A 71 8.21 -5.67 -0.85
CA GLU A 71 7.89 -6.94 -0.21
C GLU A 71 6.41 -7.29 -0.40
N ALA A 72 6.14 -8.56 -0.71
CA ALA A 72 4.81 -9.12 -0.54
C ALA A 72 4.47 -9.18 0.95
N VAL A 73 3.27 -8.78 1.32
CA VAL A 73 2.81 -8.77 2.71
C VAL A 73 1.72 -9.82 2.92
N HIS A 74 1.54 -10.24 4.16
CA HIS A 74 0.45 -11.16 4.53
C HIS A 74 -0.44 -10.49 5.57
N PRO A 75 -1.74 -10.80 5.61
CA PRO A 75 -2.60 -10.42 6.72
C PRO A 75 -2.09 -11.06 8.02
N ILE A 76 -1.90 -10.26 9.05
CA ILE A 76 -1.38 -10.69 10.35
C ILE A 76 -2.50 -10.53 11.37
N ARG A 77 -2.82 -11.60 12.12
CA ARG A 77 -3.80 -11.51 13.21
C ARG A 77 -3.28 -10.60 14.32
N ASP A 78 -4.09 -9.64 14.74
CA ASP A 78 -3.78 -8.68 15.80
C ASP A 78 -5.00 -8.56 16.72
N GLY A 79 -5.05 -9.44 17.72
CA GLY A 79 -6.21 -9.57 18.60
C GLY A 79 -7.45 -10.07 17.84
N GLN A 80 -8.51 -9.25 17.88
CA GLN A 80 -9.78 -9.50 17.16
C GLN A 80 -9.79 -8.84 15.77
N MET A 81 -8.72 -8.14 15.41
CA MET A 81 -8.56 -7.51 14.11
C MET A 81 -7.49 -8.23 13.28
N VAL A 82 -7.42 -7.84 12.01
CA VAL A 82 -6.32 -8.17 11.11
C VAL A 82 -5.54 -6.90 10.80
N ASN A 83 -4.21 -6.99 10.83
CA ASN A 83 -3.31 -6.00 10.29
C ASN A 83 -2.92 -6.42 8.86
N LEU A 84 -3.16 -5.57 7.86
CA LEU A 84 -2.59 -5.75 6.53
C LEU A 84 -1.54 -4.65 6.28
N PRO A 85 -0.24 -4.96 6.39
CA PRO A 85 0.84 -4.02 6.10
C PRO A 85 0.77 -3.48 4.66
N GLY A 86 1.32 -2.29 4.43
CA GLY A 86 1.51 -1.76 3.08
C GLY A 86 2.77 -2.32 2.42
N SER A 87 2.74 -2.54 1.10
CA SER A 87 3.93 -2.95 0.33
C SER A 87 4.67 -1.75 -0.26
N MET A 88 3.93 -0.83 -0.88
CA MET A 88 4.51 0.28 -1.63
C MET A 88 3.56 1.48 -1.71
N LEU A 89 4.12 2.68 -1.49
CA LEU A 89 3.48 3.93 -1.89
C LEU A 89 3.70 4.19 -3.39
N PHE A 90 2.64 4.44 -4.14
CA PHE A 90 2.75 5.03 -5.47
C PHE A 90 3.23 6.48 -5.34
N MET A 91 4.51 6.68 -5.63
CA MET A 91 5.22 7.89 -5.23
C MET A 91 4.97 9.07 -6.19
N SER A 92 4.78 10.27 -5.61
CA SER A 92 4.77 11.52 -6.37
C SER A 92 6.14 11.91 -6.93
N LYS A 93 6.18 12.54 -8.10
CA LYS A 93 7.39 13.07 -8.76
C LYS A 93 7.72 14.48 -8.28
N ASN A 94 7.91 14.66 -6.97
CA ASN A 94 8.22 15.96 -6.36
C ASN A 94 9.59 16.00 -5.65
N GLY A 95 10.17 17.20 -5.52
CA GLY A 95 11.50 17.39 -4.94
C GLY A 95 12.56 16.53 -5.63
N LEU A 96 13.37 15.80 -4.84
CA LEU A 96 14.37 14.86 -5.38
C LEU A 96 13.76 13.68 -6.15
N ARG A 97 12.49 13.35 -5.93
CA ARG A 97 11.84 12.18 -6.55
C ARG A 97 11.53 12.37 -8.02
N LYS A 98 11.51 13.62 -8.49
CA LYS A 98 11.36 13.92 -9.92
C LYS A 98 12.52 13.39 -10.76
N PHE A 99 13.69 13.20 -10.14
CA PHE A 99 14.90 12.68 -10.80
C PHE A 99 14.95 11.15 -10.86
N ALA A 100 14.06 10.44 -10.15
CA ALA A 100 13.96 9.00 -10.32
C ALA A 100 13.54 8.70 -11.77
N ALA A 101 14.31 7.85 -12.46
CA ALA A 101 14.00 7.47 -13.83
C ALA A 101 12.57 6.91 -13.94
N ALA A 102 11.87 7.17 -15.05
CA ALA A 102 10.49 6.74 -15.24
C ALA A 102 10.33 5.22 -15.07
N GLY A 103 11.30 4.45 -15.57
CA GLY A 103 11.32 2.98 -15.45
C GLY A 103 11.40 2.46 -14.02
N VAL A 104 11.90 3.23 -13.05
CA VAL A 104 12.03 2.77 -11.66
C VAL A 104 10.68 2.39 -11.07
N THR A 105 9.68 3.27 -11.18
CA THR A 105 8.34 3.00 -10.64
C THR A 105 7.71 1.79 -11.34
N VAL A 106 7.83 1.70 -12.66
CA VAL A 106 7.32 0.56 -13.45
C VAL A 106 7.96 -0.74 -13.00
N THR A 107 9.29 -0.79 -12.87
CA THR A 107 10.00 -1.97 -12.39
C THR A 107 9.59 -2.35 -10.97
N LYS A 108 9.38 -1.38 -10.06
CA LYS A 108 8.91 -1.68 -8.70
C LYS A 108 7.50 -2.27 -8.70
N LEU A 109 6.59 -1.75 -9.51
CA LEU A 109 5.23 -2.28 -9.64
C LEU A 109 5.24 -3.73 -10.13
N ASN A 110 6.00 -4.02 -11.19
CA ASN A 110 6.11 -5.38 -11.73
C ASN A 110 6.78 -6.34 -10.75
N ARG A 111 7.83 -5.89 -10.04
CA ARG A 111 8.50 -6.68 -9.00
C ARG A 111 7.58 -6.94 -7.80
N GLY A 112 6.73 -5.98 -7.43
CA GLY A 112 5.74 -6.14 -6.36
C GLY A 112 4.69 -7.19 -6.71
N ILE A 113 4.17 -7.18 -7.94
CA ILE A 113 3.27 -8.22 -8.45
C ILE A 113 3.97 -9.58 -8.43
N ALA A 114 5.18 -9.67 -9.00
CA ALA A 114 5.94 -10.92 -9.05
C ALA A 114 6.22 -11.48 -7.64
N ALA A 115 6.55 -10.62 -6.67
CA ALA A 115 6.74 -11.03 -5.28
C ALA A 115 5.44 -11.60 -4.67
N ALA A 116 4.28 -11.00 -4.94
CA ALA A 116 3.00 -11.51 -4.46
C ALA A 116 2.66 -12.88 -5.06
N ILE A 117 2.90 -13.07 -6.35
CA ILE A 117 2.69 -14.35 -7.05
C ILE A 117 3.64 -15.42 -6.49
N ASN A 118 4.94 -15.13 -6.43
CA ASN A 118 5.96 -16.12 -6.07
C ASN A 118 5.87 -16.54 -4.59
N ASN A 119 5.46 -15.63 -3.71
CA ASN A 119 5.43 -15.87 -2.26
C ASN A 119 4.02 -16.17 -1.72
N GLY A 120 2.99 -16.19 -2.57
CA GLY A 120 1.60 -16.39 -2.13
C GLY A 120 1.07 -15.28 -1.22
N GLY A 121 1.48 -14.03 -1.47
CA GLY A 121 1.19 -12.87 -0.62
C GLY A 121 0.33 -11.80 -1.28
N VAL A 122 0.27 -10.64 -0.64
CA VAL A 122 -0.47 -9.45 -1.11
C VAL A 122 0.53 -8.38 -1.52
N PHE A 123 0.37 -7.83 -2.73
CA PHE A 123 1.01 -6.57 -3.09
C PHE A 123 0.07 -5.41 -2.77
N HIS A 124 0.25 -4.80 -1.58
CA HIS A 124 -0.59 -3.68 -1.14
C HIS A 124 0.00 -2.35 -1.64
N LEU A 125 -0.41 -1.95 -2.84
CA LEU A 125 -0.14 -0.63 -3.39
C LEU A 125 -1.12 0.40 -2.82
N TRP A 126 -0.61 1.53 -2.35
CA TRP A 126 -1.44 2.62 -1.82
C TRP A 126 -0.96 3.98 -2.35
N PHE A 127 -1.85 4.98 -2.33
CA PHE A 127 -1.56 6.33 -2.81
C PHE A 127 -2.50 7.36 -2.21
N HIS A 128 -2.11 8.62 -2.33
CA HIS A 128 -2.95 9.78 -2.12
C HIS A 128 -3.26 10.44 -3.46
N PRO A 129 -4.43 11.08 -3.62
CA PRO A 129 -4.71 11.88 -4.82
C PRO A 129 -3.63 12.93 -5.12
N SER A 130 -3.08 13.54 -4.07
CA SER A 130 -1.97 14.50 -4.19
C SER A 130 -0.68 13.91 -4.74
N ASN A 131 -0.50 12.58 -4.77
CA ASN A 131 0.67 11.97 -5.39
C ASN A 131 0.70 12.20 -6.91
N PHE A 132 -0.46 12.36 -7.55
CA PHE A 132 -0.62 12.59 -8.98
C PHE A 132 -0.50 14.07 -9.39
N TYR A 133 -0.31 15.00 -8.45
CA TYR A 133 -0.30 16.42 -8.77
C TYR A 133 0.87 16.84 -9.67
N HIS A 134 2.06 16.29 -9.41
CA HIS A 134 3.25 16.57 -10.20
C HIS A 134 3.41 15.56 -11.33
N ASP A 135 3.66 16.07 -12.54
CA ASP A 135 3.78 15.26 -13.76
C ASP A 135 2.52 14.40 -13.97
N ARG A 136 1.36 15.06 -13.82
CA ARG A 136 0.05 14.43 -13.67
C ARG A 136 -0.26 13.47 -14.82
N ASP A 137 -0.09 13.93 -16.05
CA ASP A 137 -0.51 13.16 -17.21
C ASP A 137 0.39 11.93 -17.39
N ALA A 138 1.70 12.05 -17.17
CA ALA A 138 2.61 10.90 -17.16
C ALA A 138 2.34 9.92 -16.01
N GLN A 139 1.98 10.42 -14.83
CA GLN A 139 1.59 9.60 -13.68
C GLN A 139 0.30 8.81 -13.97
N PHE A 140 -0.69 9.43 -14.61
CA PHE A 140 -1.90 8.74 -15.02
C PHE A 140 -1.63 7.69 -16.09
N VAL A 141 -0.84 7.99 -17.12
CA VAL A 141 -0.45 7.01 -18.14
C VAL A 141 0.25 5.80 -17.51
N LEU A 142 1.17 6.04 -16.58
CA LEU A 142 1.86 4.96 -15.86
C LEU A 142 0.88 4.12 -15.03
N PHE A 143 0.02 4.78 -14.25
CA PHE A 143 -0.97 4.10 -13.40
C PHE A 143 -2.00 3.32 -14.22
N GLU A 144 -2.45 3.87 -15.34
CA GLU A 144 -3.37 3.21 -16.27
C GLU A 144 -2.75 1.96 -16.88
N ASN A 145 -1.50 2.03 -17.34
CA ASN A 145 -0.75 0.87 -17.84
C ASN A 145 -0.62 -0.21 -16.76
N PHE A 146 -0.37 0.19 -15.52
CA PHE A 146 -0.33 -0.74 -14.39
C PHE A 146 -1.69 -1.42 -14.14
N VAL A 147 -2.79 -0.66 -14.15
CA VAL A 147 -4.14 -1.21 -13.96
C VAL A 147 -4.53 -2.14 -15.11
N ARG A 148 -4.21 -1.80 -16.37
CA ARG A 148 -4.40 -2.68 -17.53
C ARG A 148 -3.66 -4.01 -17.35
N HIS A 149 -2.40 -3.94 -16.93
CA HIS A 149 -1.62 -5.14 -16.63
C HIS A 149 -2.22 -5.98 -15.50
N LEU A 150 -2.71 -5.36 -14.42
CA LEU A 150 -3.42 -6.09 -13.36
C LEU A 150 -4.70 -6.76 -13.87
N ALA A 151 -5.45 -6.10 -14.75
CA ALA A 151 -6.68 -6.65 -15.33
C ALA A 151 -6.38 -7.88 -16.20
N GLU A 152 -5.33 -7.85 -17.01
CA GLU A 152 -4.85 -8.99 -17.80
C GLU A 152 -4.42 -10.18 -16.92
N LEU A 153 -3.68 -9.90 -15.85
CA LEU A 153 -3.28 -10.94 -14.91
C LEU A 153 -4.47 -11.54 -14.16
N SER A 154 -5.45 -10.70 -13.82
CA SER A 154 -6.65 -11.14 -13.11
C SER A 154 -7.59 -11.94 -14.01
N SER A 155 -7.75 -11.56 -15.29
CA SER A 155 -8.64 -12.25 -16.23
C SER A 155 -8.19 -13.69 -16.54
N ARG A 156 -6.88 -13.94 -16.50
CA ARG A 156 -6.30 -15.29 -16.61
C ARG A 156 -6.18 -16.05 -15.28
N GLY A 157 -6.71 -15.49 -14.19
CA GLY A 157 -6.69 -16.12 -12.87
C GLY A 157 -5.33 -16.13 -12.16
N ALA A 158 -4.34 -15.38 -12.64
CA ALA A 158 -3.00 -15.36 -12.03
C ALA A 158 -2.95 -14.57 -10.72
N ILE A 159 -3.82 -13.58 -10.55
CA ILE A 159 -3.96 -12.78 -9.32
C ILE A 159 -5.43 -12.48 -9.03
N GLY A 160 -5.74 -12.14 -7.78
CA GLY A 160 -7.00 -11.50 -7.41
C GLY A 160 -6.79 -10.03 -7.05
N VAL A 161 -7.62 -9.14 -7.60
CA VAL A 161 -7.66 -7.72 -7.20
C VAL A 161 -8.76 -7.55 -6.15
N LYS A 162 -8.38 -7.22 -4.91
CA LYS A 162 -9.30 -7.18 -3.78
C LYS A 162 -9.17 -5.90 -2.94
N PRO A 163 -10.28 -5.34 -2.41
CA PRO A 163 -10.18 -4.30 -1.38
C PRO A 163 -9.63 -4.88 -0.08
N MET A 164 -8.96 -4.07 0.75
CA MET A 164 -8.42 -4.52 2.03
C MET A 164 -9.45 -5.24 2.92
N ALA A 165 -10.71 -4.82 2.87
CA ALA A 165 -11.79 -5.42 3.65
C ALA A 165 -11.99 -6.93 3.39
N SER A 166 -11.57 -7.46 2.23
CA SER A 166 -11.68 -8.89 1.93
C SER A 166 -10.75 -9.78 2.77
N PHE A 167 -9.78 -9.19 3.49
CA PHE A 167 -8.86 -9.89 4.37
C PHE A 167 -9.26 -9.75 5.85
N ALA A 168 -10.43 -9.18 6.14
CA ALA A 168 -10.96 -9.09 7.50
C ALA A 168 -11.22 -10.47 8.09
N ALA A 169 -11.03 -10.61 9.40
CA ALA A 169 -11.49 -11.79 10.12
C ALA A 169 -13.04 -11.85 10.11
N HIS A 170 -13.57 -13.06 9.96
CA HIS A 170 -14.99 -13.36 10.12
C HIS A 170 -15.41 -13.21 11.60
#